data_AF-A0A959VQR0-F1
#
_entry.id   AF-A0A959VQR0-F1
#
_cell.length_a   1.000
_cell.length_b   1.000
_cell.length_c   1.000
_cell.angle_alpha   90.00
_cell.angle_beta   90.00
_cell.angle_gamma   90.00
#
_symmetry.space_group_name_H-M   'P 1'
#
loop_
_entity.id
_entity.type
_entity.pdbx_description
1 polymer ?
#
loop_
_entity_poly.entity_id
_entity_poly.type
_entity_poly.pdbx_seq_one_letter_code
_entity_poly.pdbx_strand_id
1 'polypeptide(L)'
;PWNYPFWQALRFGVPGLLAGNTSLLKHASNVTGCAFAIEKAFALAGFPPNVFRTVVPDYATVAALIADDRIQGVSLTGSTDVGRHVGREAGGHLKKVVLELGGSDPFILLGTDDVDAAAT
;
A
#
# COMPACT_ATOMS: atom_id res chain seq x y z
N PRO A 1 1.68 -3.01 -4.30
CA PRO A 1 2.62 -3.40 -5.38
C PRO A 1 3.50 -4.60 -4.99
N TRP A 2 4.15 -5.28 -5.94
CA TRP A 2 4.94 -6.49 -5.68
C TRP A 2 6.43 -6.26 -5.42
N ASN A 3 6.98 -5.11 -5.82
CA ASN A 3 8.42 -4.83 -5.84
C ASN A 3 9.09 -4.77 -4.46
N TYR A 4 8.35 -4.34 -3.43
CA TYR A 4 8.78 -4.36 -2.04
C TYR A 4 7.67 -4.97 -1.17
N PRO A 5 7.48 -6.29 -1.23
CA PRO A 5 6.23 -6.93 -0.82
C PRO A 5 5.98 -6.88 0.69
N PHE A 6 7.03 -6.75 1.50
CA PHE A 6 6.92 -6.51 2.94
C PHE A 6 6.87 -5.02 3.28
N TRP A 7 7.88 -4.27 2.85
CA TRP A 7 8.02 -2.86 3.22
C TRP A 7 6.81 -2.02 2.83
N GLN A 8 6.25 -2.18 1.63
CA GLN A 8 5.10 -1.39 1.19
C GLN A 8 3.85 -1.63 2.04
N ALA A 9 3.63 -2.88 2.46
CA ALA A 9 2.51 -3.23 3.33
C ALA A 9 2.74 -2.73 4.77
N LEU A 10 3.96 -2.86 5.30
CA LEU A 10 4.31 -2.37 6.64
C LEU A 10 4.29 -0.84 6.73
N ARG A 11 4.72 -0.15 5.67
CA ARG A 11 4.80 1.32 5.59
C ARG A 11 3.45 2.01 5.83
N PHE A 12 2.34 1.42 5.37
CA PHE A 12 1.01 1.94 5.70
C PHE A 12 0.41 1.25 6.93
N GLY A 13 0.59 -0.08 7.04
CA GLY A 13 -0.05 -0.89 8.06
C GLY A 13 0.41 -0.52 9.47
N VAL A 14 1.72 -0.49 9.73
CA VAL A 14 2.27 -0.21 11.06
C VAL A 14 1.80 1.15 11.61
N PRO A 15 2.00 2.30 10.93
CA PRO A 15 1.54 3.57 11.46
C PRO A 15 0.01 3.64 11.55
N GLY A 16 -0.73 3.05 10.61
CA GLY A 16 -2.18 3.00 10.65
C GLY A 16 -2.71 2.29 11.90
N LEU A 17 -2.14 1.12 12.23
CA LEU A 17 -2.49 0.34 13.41
C LEU A 17 -2.08 1.03 14.71
N LEU A 18 -0.87 1.60 14.77
CA LEU A 18 -0.40 2.32 15.97
C LEU A 18 -1.20 3.59 16.25
N ALA A 19 -1.79 4.21 15.22
CA ALA A 19 -2.74 5.30 15.37
C ALA A 19 -4.15 4.84 15.81
N GLY A 20 -4.37 3.54 16.03
CA GLY A 20 -5.63 2.97 16.49
C GLY A 20 -6.60 2.53 15.40
N ASN A 21 -6.18 2.52 14.12
CA ASN A 21 -7.02 2.01 13.04
C ASN A 21 -6.91 0.48 12.91
N THR A 22 -7.85 -0.11 12.19
CA THR A 22 -7.70 -1.47 11.62
C THR A 22 -7.30 -1.37 10.15
N SER A 23 -6.83 -2.47 9.54
CA SER A 23 -6.35 -2.46 8.16
C SER A 23 -6.75 -3.72 7.39
N LEU A 24 -7.22 -3.50 6.16
CA LEU A 24 -7.39 -4.55 5.15
C LEU A 24 -6.28 -4.43 4.11
N LEU A 25 -5.55 -5.52 3.87
CA LEU A 25 -4.52 -5.60 2.86
C LEU A 25 -5.03 -6.41 1.65
N LYS A 26 -5.24 -5.74 0.52
CA LYS A 26 -5.24 -6.38 -0.80
C LYS A 26 -3.85 -6.25 -1.42
N HIS A 27 -3.13 -7.36 -1.58
CA HIS A 27 -1.78 -7.33 -2.16
C HIS A 27 -1.78 -7.55 -3.68
N ALA A 28 -0.62 -7.46 -4.31
CA ALA A 28 -0.44 -7.94 -5.67
C ALA A 28 -0.54 -9.48 -5.70
N SER A 29 -1.25 -10.01 -6.70
CA SER A 29 -1.66 -11.43 -6.74
C SER A 29 -0.48 -12.41 -6.74
N ASN A 30 0.66 -12.00 -7.31
CA ASN A 30 1.89 -12.78 -7.37
C ASN A 30 2.68 -12.85 -6.05
N VAL A 31 2.28 -12.09 -5.02
CA VAL A 31 2.96 -12.05 -3.70
C VAL A 31 2.00 -12.26 -2.53
N THR A 32 0.86 -12.91 -2.75
CA THR A 32 -0.16 -13.16 -1.72
C THR A 32 0.40 -13.91 -0.50
N GLY A 33 1.39 -14.79 -0.70
CA GLY A 33 2.08 -15.47 0.42
C GLY A 33 2.76 -14.49 1.39
N CYS A 34 3.31 -13.38 0.90
CA CYS A 34 3.87 -12.32 1.75
C CYS A 34 2.78 -11.63 2.57
N ALA A 35 1.59 -11.43 2.01
CA ALA A 35 0.47 -10.82 2.74
C ALA A 35 0.06 -11.67 3.95
N PHE A 36 -0.10 -12.98 3.75
CA PHE A 36 -0.40 -13.89 4.86
C PHE A 36 0.73 -13.98 5.90
N ALA A 37 1.99 -13.92 5.46
CA ALA A 37 3.13 -13.87 6.38
C ALA A 37 3.10 -12.61 7.26
N ILE A 38 2.74 -11.46 6.70
CA ILE A 38 2.62 -10.20 7.44
C ILE A 38 1.44 -10.24 8.43
N GLU A 39 0.29 -10.75 8.00
CA GLU A 39 -0.84 -10.95 8.90
C GLU A 39 -0.49 -11.87 10.07
N LYS A 40 0.21 -12.97 9.80
CA LYS A 40 0.74 -13.87 10.83
C LYS A 40 1.72 -13.15 11.75
N ALA A 41 2.58 -12.28 11.22
CA ALA A 41 3.52 -11.51 12.03
C ALA A 41 2.81 -10.57 13.02
N PHE A 42 1.73 -9.90 12.62
CA PHE A 42 0.92 -9.09 13.54
C PHE A 42 0.27 -9.94 14.64
N ALA A 43 -0.26 -11.12 14.29
CA ALA A 43 -0.81 -12.05 15.28
C ALA A 43 0.27 -12.52 16.28
N LEU A 44 1.46 -12.88 15.80
CA LEU A 44 2.60 -13.28 16.64
C LEU A 44 3.11 -12.14 17.53
N ALA A 45 2.99 -10.89 17.07
CA ALA A 45 3.33 -9.71 17.85
C ALA A 45 2.29 -9.36 18.94
N GLY A 46 1.20 -10.13 19.05
CA GLY A 46 0.20 -9.96 20.11
C GLY A 46 -0.90 -8.94 19.79
N PHE A 47 -1.05 -8.52 18.53
CA PHE A 47 -2.18 -7.68 18.15
C PHE A 47 -3.51 -8.44 18.30
N PRO A 48 -4.61 -7.75 18.69
CA PRO A 48 -5.93 -8.36 18.76
C PRO A 48 -6.36 -8.98 17.40
N PRO A 49 -7.22 -10.01 17.43
CA PRO A 49 -7.70 -10.64 16.21
C PRO A 49 -8.39 -9.61 15.30
N ASN A 50 -8.23 -9.78 13.99
CA ASN A 50 -8.86 -8.96 12.95
C ASN A 50 -8.42 -7.48 12.88
N VAL A 51 -7.40 -7.06 13.63
CA VAL A 51 -6.86 -5.70 13.52
C VAL A 51 -6.13 -5.48 12.18
N PHE A 52 -5.45 -6.50 11.67
CA PHE A 52 -4.89 -6.52 10.32
C PHE A 52 -5.36 -7.79 9.62
N ARG A 53 -5.96 -7.66 8.43
CA ARG A 53 -6.45 -8.80 7.65
C ARG A 53 -6.07 -8.68 6.18
N THR A 54 -5.63 -9.79 5.62
CA THR A 54 -5.41 -9.97 4.19
C THR A 54 -6.72 -10.35 3.52
N VAL A 55 -7.00 -9.73 2.38
CA VAL A 55 -8.13 -10.06 1.51
C VAL A 55 -7.62 -10.33 0.09
N VAL A 56 -8.28 -11.23 -0.63
CA VAL A 56 -7.97 -11.56 -2.04
C VAL A 56 -9.19 -11.28 -2.92
N PRO A 57 -9.64 -10.02 -3.02
CA PRO A 57 -10.80 -9.64 -3.81
C PRO A 57 -10.48 -9.56 -5.30
N ASP A 58 -11.52 -9.69 -6.13
CA ASP A 58 -11.51 -9.23 -7.51
C ASP A 58 -11.67 -7.70 -7.59
N TYR A 59 -11.63 -7.14 -8.80
CA TYR A 59 -11.73 -5.68 -8.99
C TYR A 59 -13.10 -5.12 -8.57
N ALA A 60 -14.18 -5.84 -8.84
CA ALA A 60 -15.53 -5.41 -8.45
C ALA A 60 -15.68 -5.34 -6.93
N THR A 61 -15.13 -6.34 -6.23
CA THR A 61 -15.11 -6.38 -4.77
C THR A 61 -14.23 -5.28 -4.19
N VAL A 62 -13.10 -4.92 -4.83
CA VAL A 62 -12.29 -3.76 -4.40
C VAL A 62 -13.11 -2.47 -4.47
N ALA A 63 -13.85 -2.23 -5.57
CA ALA A 63 -14.69 -1.05 -5.70
C ALA A 63 -15.79 -1.03 -4.61
N ALA A 64 -16.44 -2.16 -4.37
CA ALA A 64 -17.44 -2.29 -3.30
C ALA A 64 -16.84 -2.03 -1.90
N LEU A 65 -15.63 -2.51 -1.63
CA LEU A 65 -14.92 -2.23 -0.37
C LEU A 65 -14.61 -0.73 -0.23
N ILE A 66 -14.19 -0.06 -1.30
CA ILE A 66 -13.92 1.39 -1.28
C ILE A 66 -15.22 2.17 -1.01
N ALA A 67 -16.36 1.72 -1.56
CA ALA A 67 -17.66 2.33 -1.36
C ALA A 67 -18.22 2.15 0.06
N ASP A 68 -17.79 1.11 0.79
CA ASP A 68 -18.31 0.79 2.12
C ASP A 68 -18.06 1.92 3.14
N ASP A 69 -19.10 2.32 3.86
CA ASP A 69 -19.04 3.41 4.84
C ASP A 69 -18.12 3.14 6.02
N ARG A 70 -17.72 1.87 6.28
CA ARG A 70 -16.76 1.53 7.33
C ARG A 70 -15.33 1.80 6.91
N ILE A 71 -15.00 1.75 5.61
CA ILE A 71 -13.68 2.11 5.10
C ILE A 71 -13.57 3.64 5.09
N GLN A 72 -12.69 4.19 5.92
CA GLN A 72 -12.49 5.64 6.06
C GLN A 72 -11.40 6.21 5.14
N GLY A 73 -10.56 5.34 4.58
CA GLY A 73 -9.50 5.77 3.68
C GLY A 73 -8.85 4.63 2.92
N VAL A 74 -8.16 5.00 1.84
CA VAL A 74 -7.51 4.07 0.91
C VAL A 74 -6.07 4.53 0.68
N SER A 75 -5.13 3.63 0.90
CA SER A 75 -3.72 3.84 0.56
C SER A 75 -3.33 2.90 -0.57
N LEU A 76 -2.83 3.44 -1.67
CA LEU A 76 -2.36 2.65 -2.80
C LEU A 76 -0.92 3.01 -3.16
N THR A 77 -0.07 1.99 -3.23
CA THR A 77 1.20 2.08 -3.97
C THR A 77 1.13 1.22 -5.22
N GLY A 78 1.37 1.81 -6.40
CA GLY A 78 1.23 1.10 -7.67
C GLY A 78 1.49 1.96 -8.91
N SER A 79 0.98 1.50 -10.06
CA SER A 79 1.07 2.26 -11.30
C SER A 79 0.09 3.43 -11.31
N THR A 80 0.41 4.44 -12.11
CA THR A 80 -0.44 5.63 -12.28
C THR A 80 -1.84 5.28 -12.78
N ASP A 81 -1.98 4.29 -13.66
CA ASP A 81 -3.28 3.87 -14.18
C ASP A 81 -4.19 3.26 -13.10
N VAL A 82 -3.63 2.39 -12.27
CA VAL A 82 -4.37 1.85 -11.12
C VAL A 82 -4.69 2.96 -10.11
N GLY A 83 -3.74 3.88 -9.90
CA GLY A 83 -3.93 5.06 -9.06
C GLY A 83 -5.09 5.94 -9.50
N ARG A 84 -5.24 6.21 -10.80
CA ARG A 84 -6.38 6.97 -11.35
C ARG A 84 -7.71 6.29 -11.06
N HIS A 85 -7.79 4.97 -11.26
CA HIS A 85 -9.00 4.22 -11.00
C HIS A 85 -9.39 4.27 -9.52
N VAL A 86 -8.45 3.94 -8.62
CA VAL A 86 -8.68 3.97 -7.17
C VAL A 86 -8.99 5.38 -6.67
N GLY A 87 -8.28 6.40 -7.17
CA GLY A 87 -8.54 7.79 -6.83
C GLY A 87 -9.95 8.25 -7.23
N ARG A 88 -10.43 7.83 -8.41
CA ARG A 88 -11.80 8.14 -8.87
C ARG A 88 -12.85 7.48 -7.97
N GLU A 89 -12.72 6.18 -7.71
CA GLU A 89 -13.66 5.44 -6.85
C GLU A 89 -13.67 6.02 -5.42
N ALA A 90 -12.50 6.18 -4.80
CA ALA A 90 -12.37 6.73 -3.45
C ALA A 90 -12.90 8.17 -3.35
N GLY A 91 -12.60 9.01 -4.34
CA GLY A 91 -13.11 10.39 -4.42
C GLY A 91 -14.63 10.46 -4.57
N GLY A 92 -15.23 9.56 -5.36
CA GLY A 92 -16.68 9.46 -5.53
C GLY A 92 -17.43 9.14 -4.23
N HIS A 93 -16.76 8.50 -3.27
CA HIS A 93 -17.30 8.18 -1.94
C HIS A 93 -16.72 9.04 -0.81
N LEU A 94 -16.08 10.17 -1.14
CA LEU A 94 -15.49 11.12 -0.18
C LEU A 94 -14.50 10.47 0.82
N LYS A 95 -13.76 9.44 0.37
CA LYS A 95 -12.75 8.76 1.20
C LYS A 95 -11.43 9.51 1.17
N LYS A 96 -10.72 9.52 2.30
CA LYS A 96 -9.32 9.99 2.34
C LYS A 96 -8.45 9.06 1.51
N VAL A 97 -7.61 9.60 0.64
CA VAL A 97 -6.80 8.79 -0.27
C VAL A 97 -5.33 9.22 -0.26
N VAL A 98 -4.43 8.24 -0.27
CA VAL A 98 -2.99 8.42 -0.50
C VAL A 98 -2.60 7.56 -1.69
N LEU A 99 -2.00 8.18 -2.71
CA LEU A 99 -1.61 7.54 -3.96
C LEU A 99 -0.10 7.70 -4.18
N GLU A 100 0.63 6.60 -4.00
CA GLU A 100 2.07 6.50 -4.20
C GLU A 100 2.33 5.83 -5.55
N LEU A 101 2.60 6.64 -6.57
CA LEU A 101 2.56 6.21 -7.97
C LEU A 101 3.95 6.11 -8.58
N GLY A 102 4.02 5.74 -9.86
CA GLY A 102 5.29 5.67 -10.58
C GLY A 102 5.97 7.03 -10.67
N GLY A 103 7.29 7.04 -10.49
CA GLY A 103 8.17 8.18 -10.71
C GLY A 103 9.12 7.95 -11.87
N SER A 104 9.71 9.04 -12.35
CA SER A 104 10.81 9.06 -13.31
C SER A 104 11.86 10.03 -12.78
N ASP A 105 12.40 9.69 -11.62
CA ASP A 105 13.18 10.59 -10.80
C ASP A 105 14.53 10.87 -11.47
N PRO A 106 14.80 12.13 -11.88
CA PRO A 106 16.06 12.46 -12.53
C PRO A 106 17.18 12.50 -11.50
N PHE A 107 18.29 11.84 -11.80
CA PHE A 107 19.55 12.02 -11.07
C PHE A 107 20.37 13.12 -11.76
N ILE A 108 20.45 14.31 -11.16
CA ILE A 108 21.13 15.48 -11.72
C ILE A 108 22.46 15.68 -11.00
N LEU A 109 23.56 15.49 -11.73
CA LEU A 109 24.91 15.73 -11.24
C LEU A 109 25.42 17.09 -11.73
N LEU A 110 25.50 18.08 -10.83
CA LEU A 110 25.99 19.43 -11.17
C LEU A 110 27.52 19.51 -11.18
N GLY A 111 28.19 18.62 -10.44
CA GLY A 111 29.65 18.49 -10.35
C GLY A 111 30.01 17.48 -9.26
N THR A 112 31.13 16.77 -9.42
CA THR A 112 31.69 15.86 -8.42
C THR A 112 33.19 15.77 -8.60
N ASP A 113 33.90 15.56 -7.48
CA ASP A 113 35.33 15.25 -7.49
C ASP A 113 35.56 13.73 -7.68
N ASP A 114 34.51 12.92 -7.56
CA ASP A 114 34.51 11.46 -7.71
C ASP A 114 33.30 11.02 -8.54
N VAL A 115 33.54 10.71 -9.81
CA VAL A 115 32.50 10.29 -10.77
C VAL A 115 32.10 8.83 -10.55
N ASP A 116 33.05 7.98 -10.14
CA ASP A 116 32.79 6.55 -9.92
C ASP A 116 31.85 6.35 -8.73
N ALA A 117 32.05 7.13 -7.66
CA ALA A 117 31.13 7.15 -6.53
C ALA A 117 29.72 7.64 -6.93
N ALA A 118 29.62 8.64 -7.83
CA ALA A 118 28.33 9.18 -8.27
C ALA A 118 27.55 8.23 -9.20
N ALA A 119 28.23 7.25 -9.81
CA ALA A 119 27.63 6.29 -10.73
C ALA A 119 27.19 4.96 -10.07
N THR A 120 27.41 4.80 -8.75
CA THR A 120 27.10 3.60 -7.97
C THR A 120 25.81 3.75 -7.17
#